data_AF-A0A6J5XHI8-F1
#
_entry.id   AF-A0A6J5XHI8-F1
#
_cell.length_a   1.000
_cell.length_b   1.000
_cell.length_c   1.000
_cell.angle_alpha   90.00
_cell.angle_beta   90.00
_cell.angle_gamma   90.00
#
_symmetry.space_group_name_H-M   'P 1'
#
loop_
_entity.id
_entity.type
_entity.pdbx_description
1 polymer ?
#
loop_
_entity_poly.entity_id
_entity_poly.type
_entity_poly.pdbx_seq_one_letter_code
_entity_poly.pdbx_strand_id
1 'polypeptide(L)' 'MLQSCWSRNTWKPCNCGGAIKRRTSWTDSNPMRRFEACENNRKIRGKGLYWEWMDKEICL' A
#
# COMPACT_ATOMS: atom_id res chain seq x y z
N MET A 1 -7.49 -15.65 19.14
CA MET A 1 -7.64 -15.21 17.73
C MET A 1 -7.23 -13.75 17.68
N LEU A 2 -6.07 -13.43 17.11
CA LEU A 2 -5.59 -12.04 17.05
C LEU A 2 -6.38 -11.32 15.96
N GLN A 3 -7.25 -10.38 16.35
CA GLN A 3 -7.93 -9.49 15.42
C GLN A 3 -6.91 -8.55 14.79
N SER A 4 -6.93 -8.46 13.45
CA SER A 4 -6.21 -7.40 12.74
C SER A 4 -7.02 -6.10 12.84
N CYS A 5 -6.57 -5.14 13.65
CA CYS A 5 -7.10 -3.79 13.58
C CYS A 5 -6.44 -3.10 12.39
N TRP A 6 -7.17 -2.88 11.30
CA TRP A 6 -6.63 -2.05 10.23
C TRP A 6 -6.93 -0.59 10.58
N SER A 7 -5.97 0.11 11.21
CA SER A 7 -6.08 1.52 11.60
C SER A 7 -5.07 2.35 10.79
N ARG A 8 -5.41 2.88 9.61
CA ARG A 8 -6.20 4.10 9.49
C ARG A 8 -6.48 4.36 8.01
N ASN A 9 -7.71 4.76 7.73
CA ASN A 9 -8.09 5.34 6.44
C ASN A 9 -7.68 6.82 6.44
N THR A 10 -6.37 7.14 6.39
CA THR A 10 -5.94 8.51 6.10
C THR A 10 -5.86 8.65 4.59
N TRP A 11 -6.82 9.35 3.99
CA TRP A 11 -6.81 9.65 2.57
C TRP A 11 -5.70 10.67 2.27
N LYS A 12 -4.44 10.22 2.26
CA LYS A 12 -3.29 11.03 1.88
C LYS A 12 -3.08 10.90 0.38
N PRO A 13 -3.05 12.01 -0.39
CA PRO A 13 -2.62 11.95 -1.78
C PRO A 13 -1.11 11.67 -1.84
N CYS A 14 -0.68 11.00 -2.91
CA CYS A 14 0.74 10.85 -3.22
C CYS A 14 1.34 12.22 -3.56
N ASN A 15 2.66 12.39 -3.42
CA ASN A 15 3.39 13.61 -3.79
C ASN A 15 3.16 14.06 -5.24
N CYS A 16 2.83 13.14 -6.15
CA CYS A 16 2.50 13.48 -7.53
C CYS A 16 1.03 13.94 -7.72
N GLY A 17 0.28 14.15 -6.64
CA GLY A 17 -1.16 14.47 -6.66
C GLY A 17 -2.10 13.28 -6.92
N GLY A 18 -1.56 12.10 -7.23
CA GLY A 18 -2.36 10.91 -7.51
C GLY A 18 -2.84 10.18 -6.26
N ALA A 19 -3.91 9.40 -6.37
CA ALA A 19 -4.44 8.62 -5.25
C ALA A 19 -3.48 7.49 -4.84
N ILE A 20 -3.39 7.22 -3.54
CA ILE A 20 -2.81 6.00 -2.99
C ILE A 20 -3.88 4.91 -3.06
N LYS A 21 -3.54 3.75 -3.64
CA LYS A 21 -4.46 2.61 -3.81
C LYS A 21 -3.90 1.37 -3.14
N ARG A 22 -4.76 0.66 -2.41
CA ARG A 22 -4.46 -0.68 -1.91
C ARG A 22 -4.52 -1.70 -3.03
N ARG A 23 -3.51 -2.56 -3.10
CA ARG A 23 -3.33 -3.59 -4.11
C ARG A 23 -2.93 -4.91 -3.46
N THR A 24 -3.04 -6.00 -4.23
CA THR A 24 -2.54 -7.33 -3.87
C THR A 24 -1.31 -7.63 -4.72
N SER A 25 -0.27 -8.13 -4.07
CA SER A 25 0.91 -8.66 -4.74
C SER A 25 0.61 -10.06 -5.26
N TRP A 26 0.94 -10.29 -6.53
CA TRP A 26 0.77 -11.56 -7.23
C TRP A 26 2.11 -12.16 -7.66
N THR A 27 3.21 -11.66 -7.11
CA THR A 27 4.55 -12.19 -7.37
C THR A 27 4.82 -13.43 -6.51
N ASP A 28 5.52 -14.41 -7.04
CA ASP A 28 5.88 -15.65 -6.33
C ASP A 28 6.63 -15.41 -5.01
N SER A 29 7.42 -14.32 -4.93
CA SER A 29 8.17 -13.96 -3.71
C SER A 29 7.33 -13.31 -2.61
N ASN A 30 6.15 -12.78 -2.95
CA ASN A 30 5.23 -12.09 -2.02
C ASN A 30 3.77 -12.36 -2.41
N PRO A 31 3.32 -13.62 -2.44
CA PRO A 31 2.00 -13.97 -2.93
C PRO A 31 0.93 -13.47 -1.96
N MET A 32 -0.16 -12.92 -2.49
CA MET A 32 -1.35 -12.47 -1.75
C MET A 32 -1.13 -11.37 -0.71
N ARG A 33 0.10 -10.84 -0.57
CA ARG A 33 0.41 -9.77 0.38
C ARG A 33 -0.19 -8.45 -0.08
N ARG A 34 -0.77 -7.67 0.84
CA ARG A 34 -1.38 -6.36 0.53
C ARG A 34 -0.32 -5.27 0.61
N PHE A 35 -0.42 -4.29 -0.28
CA PHE A 35 0.42 -3.09 -0.25
C PHE A 35 -0.38 -1.88 -0.70
N GLU A 36 0.07 -0.70 -0.32
CA GLU A 36 -0.42 0.55 -0.89
C GLU A 36 0.62 1.14 -1.84
N ALA A 37 0.13 1.71 -2.94
CA ALA A 37 0.98 2.35 -3.92
C ALA A 37 0.23 3.48 -4.63
N CYS A 38 0.97 4.50 -5.07
CA CYS A 38 0.43 5.51 -5.95
C CYS A 38 -0.18 4.88 -7.21
N GLU A 39 -1.35 5.36 -7.62
CA GLU A 39 -2.00 4.89 -8.85
C GLU A 39 -1.15 5.12 -10.10
N ASN A 40 -0.36 6.20 -10.10
CA ASN A 40 0.51 6.59 -11.21
C ASN A 40 1.89 5.91 -11.15
N ASN A 41 2.15 4.99 -10.20
CA ASN A 41 3.47 4.33 -10.08
C ASN A 41 3.90 3.51 -11.30
N ARG A 42 2.96 3.14 -12.17
CA ARG A 42 3.26 2.45 -13.44
C ARG A 42 3.55 3.41 -14.59
N LYS A 43 3.04 4.65 -14.51
CA LYS A 43 3.12 5.66 -15.58
C LYS A 43 4.31 6.59 -15.38
N ILE A 44 4.54 7.01 -14.13
CA ILE A 44 5.63 7.89 -13.76
C ILE A 44 6.76 7.01 -13.23
N ARG A 45 7.85 6.89 -13.99
CA ARG A 45 9.09 6.28 -13.49
C ARG A 45 9.86 7.34 -12.73
N GLY A 46 9.97 7.22 -11.40
CA GLY A 46 10.70 8.20 -10.59
C GLY A 46 10.77 7.85 -9.11
N LYS A 47 11.83 8.31 -8.45
CA LYS A 47 11.96 8.27 -6.99
C LYS A 47 10.97 9.27 -6.39
N GLY A 48 10.20 8.86 -5.38
CA GLY A 48 9.30 9.75 -4.62
C GLY A 48 7.79 9.45 -4.75
N LEU A 49 7.40 8.42 -5.51
CA LEU A 49 6.02 7.92 -5.48
C LEU A 49 5.82 7.01 -4.27
N TYR A 50 4.71 7.20 -3.58
CA TYR A 50 4.37 6.41 -2.39
C TYR A 50 4.23 4.92 -2.72
N TRP A 51 4.85 4.08 -1.88
CA TRP A 51 4.73 2.63 -1.86
C TRP A 51 5.07 2.10 -0.47
N GLU A 52 4.23 1.22 0.08
CA GLU A 52 4.42 0.61 1.39
C GLU A 52 3.68 -0.73 1.50
N TRP A 53 4.27 -1.71 2.19
CA TRP A 53 3.57 -2.95 2.52
C TRP A 53 2.52 -2.71 3.60
N MET A 54 1.34 -3.30 3.41
CA MET A 54 0.31 -3.37 4.44
C MET A 54 0.60 -4.60 5.30
N ASP A 55 1.56 -4.45 6.22
CA ASP A 55 1.76 -5.48 7.24
C ASP A 55 0.55 -5.50 8.16
N LYS A 56 0.17 -6.70 8.61
CA LYS A 56 -0.93 -6.84 9.56
C LYS A 56 -0.51 -6.15 10.84
N GLU A 57 -1.11 -5.00 11.16
CA GLU A 57 -1.05 -4.46 12.51
C GLU A 57 -1.64 -5.53 13.45
N ILE A 58 -0.76 -6.17 14.21
CA ILE A 58 -1.17 -7.04 15.31
C ILE A 58 -1.54 -6.08 16.42
N CYS A 59 -2.83 -5.94 16.73
CA CYS A 59 -3.24 -5.30 17.97
C CYS A 59 -2.71 -6.15 19.12
N LEU A 60 -1.79 -5.60 19.91
CA LEU A 60 -1.37 -6.12 21.22
C LEU A 60 -2.41 -5.78 22.27
#